data_AF-A0AAW4KV36-F1
#
_entry.id   AF-A0AAW4KV36-F1
#
_cell.length_a   1.000
_cell.length_b   1.000
_cell.length_c   1.000
_cell.angle_alpha   90.00
_cell.angle_beta   90.00
_cell.angle_gamma   90.00
#
_symmetry.space_group_name_H-M   'P 1'
#
loop_
_entity.id
_entity.type
_entity.pdbx_description
1 polymer ?
#
loop_
_entity_poly.entity_id
_entity_poly.type
_entity_poly.pdbx_seq_one_letter_code
_entity_poly.pdbx_strand_id
1 'polypeptide(L)'
;HGALTQYQWDAAGRLLKLIQPGGGCREFSYNPYGKIIAERDELGHVTRYEYADGLHLISRRLNADGTQVKYRYDNVRLLLTEIENETG
;
A
#
# COMPACT_ATOMS: atom_id res chain seq x y z
N HIS A 1 -13.92 27.19 -14.02
CA HIS A 1 -12.62 26.80 -13.45
C HIS A 1 -12.63 25.30 -13.22
N GLY A 2 -11.81 24.55 -13.95
CA GLY A 2 -11.79 23.08 -13.88
C GLY A 2 -10.94 22.61 -12.70
N ALA A 3 -11.53 21.79 -11.85
CA ALA A 3 -10.82 21.10 -10.79
C ALA A 3 -9.97 19.98 -11.42
N LEU A 4 -8.65 20.14 -11.47
CA LEU A 4 -7.73 19.18 -12.10
C LEU A 4 -7.03 18.31 -11.06
N THR A 5 -7.14 16.99 -11.19
CA THR A 5 -6.29 16.04 -10.47
C THR A 5 -4.97 15.89 -11.22
N GLN A 6 -3.86 16.04 -10.52
CA GLN A 6 -2.51 15.88 -11.07
C GLN A 6 -1.94 14.52 -10.68
N TYR A 7 -1.20 13.91 -11.59
CA TYR A 7 -0.57 12.61 -11.41
C TYR A 7 0.91 12.74 -11.70
N GLN A 8 1.76 12.17 -10.83
CA GLN A 8 3.20 12.08 -11.04
C GLN A 8 3.60 10.62 -11.07
N TRP A 9 4.46 10.27 -12.03
CA TRP A 9 4.86 8.90 -12.31
C TRP A 9 6.38 8.77 -12.24
N ASP A 10 6.87 7.59 -11.90
CA ASP A 10 8.29 7.28 -12.05
C ASP A 10 8.63 6.88 -13.50
N ALA A 11 9.92 6.67 -13.76
CA ALA A 11 10.41 6.26 -15.08
C ALA A 11 9.90 4.88 -15.53
N ALA A 12 9.41 4.05 -14.62
CA ALA A 12 8.80 2.75 -14.91
C ALA A 12 7.27 2.86 -15.13
N GLY A 13 6.71 4.07 -15.12
CA GLY A 13 5.27 4.31 -15.31
C GLY A 13 4.43 3.97 -14.08
N ARG A 14 5.01 3.93 -12.88
CA ARG A 14 4.29 3.68 -11.61
C ARG A 14 3.91 5.00 -10.95
N LEU A 15 2.72 5.09 -10.37
CA LEU A 15 2.18 6.33 -9.79
C LEU A 15 2.91 6.68 -8.50
N LEU A 16 3.67 7.77 -8.47
CA LEU A 16 4.32 8.25 -7.26
C LEU A 16 3.40 9.14 -6.41
N LYS A 17 2.58 9.97 -7.08
CA LYS A 17 1.83 11.03 -6.41
C LYS A 17 0.53 11.34 -7.13
N LEU A 18 -0.56 11.47 -6.37
CA LEU A 18 -1.85 11.94 -6.82
C LEU A 18 -2.19 13.20 -6.03
N ILE A 19 -2.43 14.32 -6.72
CA ILE A 19 -2.77 15.60 -6.11
C ILE A 19 -4.18 15.97 -6.56
N GLN A 20 -5.11 16.00 -5.62
CA GLN A 20 -6.49 16.39 -5.84
C GLN A 20 -6.59 17.91 -6.06
N PRO A 21 -7.65 18.39 -6.71
CA PRO A 21 -7.86 19.83 -6.93
C PRO A 21 -7.87 20.67 -5.65
N GLY A 22 -8.26 20.07 -4.52
CA GLY A 22 -8.26 20.70 -3.20
C GLY A 22 -6.89 20.72 -2.49
N GLY A 23 -5.81 20.28 -3.16
CA GLY A 23 -4.46 20.19 -2.60
C GLY A 23 -4.20 18.91 -1.79
N GLY A 24 -5.23 18.11 -1.50
CA GLY A 24 -5.10 16.79 -0.90
C GLY A 24 -4.17 15.90 -1.74
N CYS A 25 -3.25 15.23 -1.08
CA CYS A 25 -2.14 14.57 -1.74
C CYS A 25 -1.92 13.15 -1.23
N ARG A 26 -1.85 12.19 -2.14
CA ARG A 26 -1.54 10.80 -1.85
C ARG A 26 -0.23 10.40 -2.51
N GLU A 27 0.64 9.71 -1.76
CA GLU A 27 1.96 9.29 -2.23
C GLU A 27 2.13 7.78 -2.11
N PHE A 28 2.85 7.19 -3.07
CA PHE A 28 3.10 5.75 -3.11
C PHE A 28 4.59 5.46 -3.24
N SER A 29 5.06 4.46 -2.50
CA SER A 29 6.44 3.97 -2.56
C SER A 29 6.46 2.52 -3.01
N TYR A 30 7.44 2.16 -3.83
CA TYR A 30 7.55 0.83 -4.42
C TYR A 30 8.90 0.18 -4.09
N ASN A 31 8.91 -1.14 -3.97
CA ASN A 31 10.15 -1.90 -3.96
C ASN A 31 10.71 -2.08 -5.39
N PRO A 32 11.93 -2.65 -5.55
CA PRO A 32 12.52 -2.90 -6.87
C PRO A 32 11.68 -3.79 -7.79
N TYR A 33 10.78 -4.62 -7.23
CA TYR A 33 9.89 -5.49 -7.98
C TYR A 33 8.55 -4.82 -8.37
N GLY A 34 8.38 -3.52 -8.09
CA GLY A 34 7.15 -2.80 -8.44
C GLY A 34 5.98 -3.01 -7.49
N LYS A 35 6.20 -3.61 -6.31
CA LYS A 35 5.16 -3.76 -5.29
C LYS A 35 5.12 -2.54 -4.37
N ILE A 36 3.92 -2.07 -4.03
CA ILE A 36 3.73 -0.93 -3.12
C ILE A 36 4.15 -1.34 -1.71
N ILE A 37 5.12 -0.63 -1.12
CA ILE A 37 5.58 -0.87 0.25
C ILE A 37 5.10 0.18 1.24
N ALA A 38 4.65 1.34 0.75
CA ALA A 38 4.02 2.36 1.56
C ALA A 38 3.05 3.21 0.74
N GLU A 39 1.97 3.62 1.38
CA GLU A 39 1.04 4.64 0.93
C GLU A 39 0.95 5.71 2.02
N ARG A 40 1.01 6.99 1.62
CA ARG A 40 0.71 8.13 2.48
C ARG A 40 -0.57 8.77 2.00
N ASP A 41 -1.56 8.91 2.86
CA ASP A 41 -2.84 9.54 2.55
C ASP A 41 -2.77 11.07 2.59
N GLU A 42 -3.90 11.72 2.27
CA GLU A 42 -4.02 13.18 2.23
C GLU A 42 -3.84 13.87 3.60
N LEU A 43 -3.97 13.11 4.69
CA LEU A 43 -3.77 13.58 6.07
C LEU A 43 -2.34 13.32 6.58
N GLY A 44 -1.50 12.67 5.76
CA GLY A 44 -0.13 12.32 6.11
C GLY A 44 0.02 11.00 6.85
N HIS A 45 -1.06 10.24 7.04
CA HIS A 45 -1.03 8.91 7.62
C HIS A 45 -0.33 7.94 6.68
N VAL A 46 0.55 7.09 7.23
CA VAL A 46 1.34 6.16 6.43
C VAL A 46 0.92 4.73 6.73
N THR A 47 0.45 4.03 5.70
CA THR A 47 0.24 2.58 5.73
C THR A 47 1.42 1.90 5.04
N ARG A 48 1.96 0.83 5.64
CA ARG A 48 3.06 0.04 5.05
C ARG A 48 2.63 -1.39 4.78
N TYR A 49 3.23 -1.98 3.76
CA TYR A 49 2.93 -3.33 3.30
C TYR A 49 4.20 -4.17 3.21
N GLU A 50 4.12 -5.37 3.78
CA GLU A 50 5.11 -6.43 3.61
C GLU A 50 4.48 -7.56 2.79
N TYR A 51 5.30 -8.29 2.05
CA TYR A 51 4.84 -9.34 1.15
C TYR A 51 5.36 -10.70 1.59
N ALA A 52 4.55 -11.74 1.37
CA ALA A 52 4.96 -13.12 1.54
C ALA A 52 6.10 -13.46 0.55
N ASP A 53 7.10 -14.18 1.04
CA ASP A 53 8.29 -14.49 0.25
C ASP A 53 7.94 -15.30 -1.02
N GLY A 54 8.56 -14.93 -2.14
CA GLY A 54 8.27 -15.53 -3.45
C GLY A 54 6.87 -15.28 -4.01
N LEU A 55 5.98 -14.57 -3.30
CA LEU A 55 4.58 -14.39 -3.68
C LEU A 55 4.22 -12.91 -3.87
N HIS A 56 3.22 -12.62 -4.71
CA HIS A 56 2.65 -11.28 -4.88
C HIS A 56 1.56 -10.95 -3.84
N LEU A 57 1.58 -11.63 -2.69
CA LEU A 57 0.58 -11.53 -1.63
C LEU A 57 1.11 -10.73 -0.44
N ILE A 58 0.28 -9.89 0.16
CA ILE A 58 0.63 -9.09 1.35
C ILE A 58 0.66 -10.01 2.57
N SER A 59 1.78 -10.11 3.27
CA SER A 59 1.87 -10.87 4.53
C SER A 59 1.54 -10.01 5.75
N ARG A 60 1.75 -8.70 5.67
CA ARG A 60 1.47 -7.77 6.77
C ARG A 60 1.11 -6.38 6.26
N ARG A 61 0.11 -5.77 6.89
CA ARG A 61 -0.23 -4.35 6.75
C ARG A 61 -0.02 -3.67 8.09
N LEU A 62 0.79 -2.61 8.10
CA LEU A 62 0.97 -1.74 9.26
C LEU A 62 0.19 -0.45 9.00
N ASN A 63 -0.80 -0.17 9.84
CA ASN A 63 -1.63 1.01 9.77
C ASN A 63 -0.92 2.20 10.45
N ALA A 64 -1.40 3.41 10.18
CA ALA A 64 -0.76 4.63 10.66
C ALA A 64 -0.92 4.86 12.17
N ASP A 65 -1.96 4.27 12.77
CA ASP A 65 -2.22 4.28 14.22
C ASP A 65 -1.32 3.28 14.99
N GLY A 66 -0.40 2.60 14.29
CA GLY A 66 0.49 1.60 14.85
C GLY A 66 -0.10 0.19 14.84
N THR A 67 -1.39 0.05 14.55
CA THR A 67 -2.03 -1.26 14.50
C THR A 67 -1.59 -2.05 13.28
N GLN A 68 -1.72 -3.37 13.35
CA GLN A 68 -1.32 -4.24 12.23
C GLN A 68 -2.31 -5.34 11.96
N VAL A 69 -2.28 -5.82 10.71
CA VAL A 69 -2.96 -7.02 10.28
C VAL A 69 -1.94 -7.93 9.60
N LYS A 70 -1.90 -9.20 9.98
CA LYS A 70 -1.10 -10.23 9.32
C LYS A 70 -1.99 -11.17 8.54
N TYR A 71 -1.46 -11.68 7.44
CA TYR A 71 -2.13 -12.61 6.55
C TYR A 71 -1.25 -13.84 6.38
N ARG A 72 -1.83 -15.03 6.57
CA ARG A 72 -1.16 -16.31 6.28
C ARG A 72 -1.83 -17.01 5.12
N TYR A 73 -1.01 -17.70 4.33
CA TYR A 73 -1.45 -18.36 3.13
C TYR A 73 -1.00 -19.82 3.10
N ASP A 74 -1.82 -20.68 2.49
CA ASP A 74 -1.35 -21.95 1.92
C ASP A 74 -0.64 -21.61 0.60
N ASN A 75 0.69 -21.54 0.65
CA ASN A 75 1.52 -21.14 -0.48
C ASN A 75 1.38 -22.05 -1.71
N VAL A 76 0.94 -23.31 -1.55
CA VAL A 76 0.73 -24.24 -2.67
C VAL A 76 -0.54 -23.90 -3.44
N ARG A 77 -1.58 -23.42 -2.72
CA ARG A 77 -2.91 -23.12 -3.28
C ARG A 77 -3.18 -21.63 -3.45
N LEU A 78 -2.26 -20.77 -3.00
CA LEU A 78 -2.44 -19.32 -2.93
C LEU A 78 -3.71 -18.92 -2.16
N LEU A 79 -4.10 -19.73 -1.17
CA LEU A 79 -5.32 -19.53 -0.39
C LEU A 79 -5.00 -18.80 0.91
N LEU A 80 -5.76 -17.75 1.24
CA LEU A 80 -5.70 -17.11 2.55
C LEU A 80 -6.27 -18.05 3.62
N THR A 81 -5.49 -18.37 4.64
CA THR A 81 -5.86 -19.30 5.70
C THR A 81 -6.14 -18.61 7.03
N GLU A 82 -5.50 -17.48 7.29
CA GLU A 82 -5.63 -16.77 8.57
C GLU A 82 -5.46 -15.26 8.36
N ILE A 83 -6.25 -14.50 9.12
CA ILE A 83 -6.08 -13.06 9.30
C ILE A 83 -5.96 -12.83 10.81
N GLU A 84 -4.83 -12.28 11.25
CA GLU A 84 -4.55 -11.96 12.65
C GLU A 84 -4.48 -10.42 12.78
N ASN A 85 -5.30 -9.86 13.67
CA ASN A 85 -5.27 -8.44 14.01
C ASN A 85 -5.07 -8.28 15.54
N GLU A 86 -5.16 -7.07 16.06
CA GLU A 86 -4.93 -6.81 17.49
C GLU A 86 -5.96 -7.44 18.42
N THR A 87 -7.11 -7.83 17.89
CA THR A 87 -8.21 -8.40 18.68
C THR A 87 -8.18 -9.92 18.80
N GLY A 88 -7.23 -10.59 18.12
CA GLY A 88 -7.12 -12.05 18.09
C GLY A 88 -8.08 -12.66 17.09
#